data_AF-A0A7J6WGE7-F1
#
_entry.id   AF-A0A7J6WGE7-F1
#
_cell.length_a   1.000
_cell.length_b   1.000
_cell.length_c   1.000
_cell.angle_alpha   90.00
_cell.angle_beta   90.00
_cell.angle_gamma   90.00
#
_symmetry.space_group_name_H-M   'P 1'
#
loop_
_entity.id
_entity.type
_entity.pdbx_description
1 polymer ?
#
loop_
_entity_poly.entity_id
_entity_poly.type
_entity_poly.pdbx_seq_one_letter_code
_entity_poly.pdbx_strand_id
1 'polypeptide(L)'
;MPSLGILQVDQPWRPADLMVRTKECLPCVRFFNQMEEEKLQCAEEHVLAPIRYGASFNPSVYKVLFWRDFLRVWMHPQFHSPSTPGSRSLPVSTHPAHSQN
;
A
#
# COMPACT_ATOMS: atom_id res chain seq x y z
N MET A 1 -18.44 -32.83 14.11
CA MET A 1 -18.36 -31.38 13.83
C MET A 1 -16.94 -31.08 13.40
N PRO A 2 -16.63 -30.82 12.12
CA PRO A 2 -15.27 -30.45 11.75
C PRO A 2 -15.04 -29.00 12.20
N SER A 3 -14.00 -28.79 13.01
CA SER A 3 -13.55 -27.47 13.42
C SER A 3 -13.08 -26.68 12.19
N LEU A 4 -13.60 -25.46 12.02
CA LEU A 4 -13.18 -24.52 10.98
C LEU A 4 -11.65 -24.32 11.08
N GLY A 5 -10.95 -24.63 10.00
CA GLY A 5 -9.50 -24.77 9.95
C GLY A 5 -8.74 -23.45 10.03
N ILE A 6 -7.93 -23.31 11.06
CA ILE A 6 -6.76 -22.43 11.09
C ILE A 6 -5.57 -23.36 11.33
N LEU A 7 -4.64 -23.41 10.37
CA LEU A 7 -3.39 -24.16 10.53
C LEU A 7 -2.27 -23.15 10.82
N GLN A 8 -1.72 -23.19 12.03
CA GLN A 8 -0.48 -22.48 12.32
C GLN A 8 0.68 -23.26 11.69
N VAL A 9 1.51 -22.58 10.91
CA VAL A 9 2.72 -23.17 10.32
C VAL A 9 3.91 -22.70 11.16
N ASP A 10 4.50 -23.61 11.94
CA ASP A 10 5.59 -23.26 12.86
C ASP A 10 6.93 -23.06 12.15
N GLN A 11 7.08 -23.55 10.91
CA GLN A 11 8.30 -23.42 10.10
C GLN A 11 7.97 -22.78 8.74
N PRO A 12 8.06 -21.45 8.61
CA PRO A 12 7.86 -20.81 7.32
C PRO A 12 9.02 -21.18 6.39
N TRP A 13 8.72 -21.64 5.17
CA TRP A 13 9.68 -21.80 4.08
C TRP A 13 10.34 -20.49 3.62
N ARG A 14 10.12 -19.39 4.36
CA ARG A 14 10.71 -18.08 4.09
C ARG A 14 11.82 -17.82 5.12
N PRO A 15 12.99 -17.34 4.67
CA PRO A 15 14.04 -16.88 5.55
C PRO A 15 13.51 -15.89 6.61
N ALA A 16 13.91 -16.07 7.88
CA ALA A 16 13.39 -15.28 9.01
C ALA A 16 13.63 -13.76 8.84
N ASP A 17 14.72 -13.38 8.19
CA ASP A 17 15.08 -12.01 7.84
C ASP A 17 14.06 -11.35 6.91
N LEU A 18 13.45 -12.10 5.99
CA LEU A 18 12.43 -11.57 5.08
C LEU A 18 11.13 -11.22 5.82
N MET A 19 10.73 -12.03 6.82
CA MET A 19 9.55 -11.73 7.63
C MET A 19 9.77 -10.57 8.61
N VAL A 20 10.98 -10.43 9.17
CA VAL A 20 11.34 -9.25 9.97
C VAL A 20 11.28 -7.98 9.12
N ARG A 21 11.83 -8.01 7.88
CA ARG A 21 11.69 -6.92 6.90
C ARG A 21 10.24 -6.68 6.44
N THR A 22 9.36 -7.68 6.57
CA THR A 22 7.93 -7.52 6.25
C THR A 22 7.16 -6.92 7.43
N LYS A 23 7.50 -7.27 8.67
CA LYS A 23 6.96 -6.61 9.89
C LYS A 23 7.35 -5.14 9.94
N GLU A 24 8.59 -4.86 9.55
CA GLU A 24 9.09 -3.52 9.24
C GLU A 24 8.90 -3.21 7.76
N CYS A 25 7.68 -3.41 7.22
CA CYS A 25 7.35 -2.94 5.87
C CYS A 25 7.53 -1.42 5.84
N LEU A 26 8.75 -0.96 5.58
CA LEU A 26 9.15 0.44 5.59
C LEU A 26 8.25 1.27 4.66
N PRO A 27 7.82 0.77 3.48
CA PRO A 27 6.84 1.47 2.65
C PRO A 27 5.47 1.62 3.31
N CYS A 28 4.96 0.57 3.97
CA CYS A 28 3.66 0.58 4.63
C CYS A 28 3.67 1.55 5.82
N VAL A 29 4.69 1.46 6.68
CA VAL A 29 4.86 2.34 7.84
C VAL A 29 4.99 3.79 7.39
N ARG A 30 5.78 4.06 6.33
CA ARG A 30 5.89 5.40 5.75
C ARG A 30 4.55 5.91 5.22
N PHE A 31 3.73 5.06 4.60
CA PHE A 31 2.42 5.46 4.12
C PHE A 31 1.49 5.88 5.26
N PHE A 32 1.36 5.09 6.32
CA PHE A 32 0.44 5.43 7.41
C PHE A 32 0.90 6.66 8.23
N ASN A 33 2.18 7.01 8.17
CA ASN A 33 2.73 8.22 8.77
C ASN A 33 2.61 9.49 7.89
N GLN A 34 2.06 9.40 6.68
CA GLN A 34 1.80 10.56 5.81
C GLN A 34 0.61 11.39 6.31
N MET A 35 0.48 12.61 5.78
CA MET A 35 -0.69 13.45 6.06
C MET A 35 -1.96 12.84 5.46
N GLU A 36 -3.11 13.15 6.04
CA GLU A 36 -4.38 12.56 5.61
C GLU A 36 -4.69 12.89 4.15
N GLU A 37 -4.36 14.09 3.70
CA GLU A 37 -4.56 14.53 2.31
C GLU A 37 -3.81 13.67 1.30
N GLU A 38 -2.60 13.21 1.66
CA GLU A 38 -1.78 12.35 0.81
C GLU A 38 -2.33 10.93 0.78
N LYS A 39 -2.76 10.41 1.93
CA LYS A 39 -3.39 9.08 2.04
C LYS A 39 -4.73 9.02 1.32
N LEU A 40 -5.51 10.12 1.35
CA LEU A 40 -6.80 10.24 0.66
C LEU A 40 -6.69 10.17 -0.87
N GLN A 41 -5.51 10.44 -1.45
CA GLN A 41 -5.29 10.21 -2.89
C GLN A 41 -5.44 8.72 -3.25
N CYS A 42 -5.19 7.82 -2.29
CA CYS A 42 -5.39 6.39 -2.43
C CYS A 42 -6.78 5.93 -1.95
N ALA A 43 -7.65 6.82 -1.47
CA ALA A 43 -8.99 6.46 -0.99
C ALA A 43 -10.02 6.23 -2.11
N GLU A 44 -9.54 6.01 -3.34
CA GLU A 44 -10.34 5.89 -4.55
C GLU A 44 -11.57 4.97 -4.37
N GLU A 45 -12.72 5.44 -4.88
CA GLU A 45 -14.04 4.84 -4.62
C GLU A 45 -14.19 3.46 -5.28
N HIS A 46 -13.44 3.20 -6.36
CA HIS A 46 -13.60 1.97 -7.13
C HIS A 46 -13.05 0.76 -6.38
N VAL A 47 -13.94 -0.22 -6.13
CA VAL A 47 -13.62 -1.45 -5.36
C VAL A 47 -12.57 -2.31 -6.03
N LEU A 48 -12.24 -2.09 -7.32
CA LEU A 48 -11.18 -2.80 -8.04
C LEU A 48 -9.96 -1.92 -8.33
N ALA A 49 -9.87 -0.73 -7.73
CA ALA A 49 -8.67 0.10 -7.83
C ALA A 49 -7.43 -0.71 -7.41
N PRO A 50 -6.31 -0.63 -8.16
CA PRO A 50 -5.08 -1.38 -7.87
C PRO A 50 -4.51 -1.10 -6.49
N ILE A 51 -4.69 0.12 -5.99
CA ILE A 51 -4.33 0.54 -4.64
C ILE A 51 -5.57 1.20 -4.02
N ARG A 52 -5.90 0.83 -2.78
CA ARG A 52 -7.03 1.41 -2.05
C ARG A 52 -6.73 1.58 -0.56
N TYR A 53 -6.95 2.77 -0.03
CA TYR A 53 -6.89 3.11 1.39
C TYR A 53 -8.29 3.31 1.98
N GLY A 54 -8.49 2.96 3.25
CA GLY A 54 -9.72 3.26 3.96
C GLY A 54 -9.76 2.70 5.39
N ALA A 55 -10.78 3.10 6.14
CA ALA A 55 -11.00 2.65 7.53
C ALA A 55 -12.07 1.53 7.64
N SER A 56 -12.87 1.34 6.60
CA SER A 56 -13.83 0.23 6.50
C SER A 56 -14.19 -0.05 5.03
N PHE A 57 -14.54 -1.30 4.71
CA PHE A 57 -14.80 -1.68 3.31
C PHE A 57 -16.08 -1.06 2.76
N ASN A 58 -17.10 -0.93 3.61
CA ASN A 58 -18.40 -0.38 3.25
C ASN A 58 -19.13 0.18 4.49
N PRO A 59 -18.80 1.40 4.93
CA PRO A 59 -19.40 2.00 6.12
C PRO A 59 -20.91 2.26 5.96
N SER A 60 -21.43 2.38 4.73
CA SER A 60 -22.85 2.58 4.48
C SER A 60 -23.68 1.29 4.62
N VAL A 61 -23.06 0.11 4.52
CA VAL A 61 -23.73 -1.19 4.70
C VAL A 61 -23.48 -1.78 6.09
N TYR A 62 -22.31 -1.54 6.69
CA TYR A 62 -21.95 -2.11 7.99
C TYR A 62 -22.27 -1.18 9.16
N LYS A 63 -23.07 -1.66 10.10
CA LYS A 63 -23.43 -0.95 11.35
C LYS A 63 -22.31 -0.93 12.39
N VAL A 64 -21.30 -1.79 12.22
CA VAL A 64 -20.14 -1.88 13.11
C VAL A 64 -18.90 -1.62 12.26
N LEU A 65 -18.15 -0.60 12.63
CA LEU A 65 -16.90 -0.22 11.98
C LEU A 65 -15.73 -0.90 12.69
N PHE A 66 -14.66 -1.20 11.95
CA PHE A 66 -13.44 -1.73 12.52
C PHE A 66 -12.57 -0.59 13.04
N TRP A 67 -11.95 -0.79 14.20
CA TRP A 67 -10.89 0.08 14.70
C TRP A 67 -9.57 -0.27 14.00
N ARG A 68 -9.51 -0.11 12.67
CA ARG A 68 -8.28 -0.31 11.89
C ARG A 68 -8.40 0.33 10.53
N ASP A 69 -7.35 1.02 10.12
CA ASP A 69 -7.16 1.40 8.72
C ASP A 69 -6.60 0.22 7.90
N PHE A 70 -6.78 0.29 6.59
CA PHE A 70 -6.19 -0.66 5.66
C PHE A 70 -5.63 0.05 4.43
N LEU A 71 -4.61 -0.59 3.86
CA LEU A 71 -4.11 -0.31 2.53
C LEU A 71 -4.14 -1.63 1.77
N ARG A 72 -4.94 -1.71 0.72
CA ARG A 72 -5.07 -2.90 -0.13
C ARG A 72 -4.32 -2.63 -1.44
N VAL A 73 -3.42 -3.53 -1.81
CA VAL A 73 -2.63 -3.46 -3.04
C VAL A 73 -2.83 -4.75 -3.83
N TRP A 74 -3.32 -4.63 -5.06
CA TRP A 74 -3.31 -5.73 -6.02
C TRP A 74 -1.93 -5.79 -6.67
N MET A 75 -1.25 -6.91 -6.47
CA MET A 75 0.12 -7.13 -6.97
C MET A 75 0.16 -7.82 -8.33
N HIS A 76 -0.96 -8.44 -8.73
CA HIS A 76 -1.11 -9.18 -9.98
C HIS A 76 -2.31 -8.66 -10.76
N PRO A 77 -2.23 -8.60 -12.11
CA PRO A 77 -1.09 -9.03 -12.93
C PRO A 77 0.10 -8.05 -12.91
N GLN A 78 -0.13 -6.80 -12.52
CA GLN A 78 0.88 -5.75 -12.51
C GLN A 78 1.12 -5.25 -11.08
N PHE A 79 2.38 -4.95 -10.77
CA PHE A 79 2.78 -4.43 -9.47
C PHE A 79 2.55 -2.92 -9.41
N HIS A 80 1.72 -2.49 -8.45
CA HIS A 80 1.49 -1.08 -8.13
C HIS A 80 1.97 -0.81 -6.70
N SER A 81 2.61 0.34 -6.47
CA SER A 81 3.00 0.80 -5.14
C SER A 81 2.44 2.19 -4.87
N PRO A 82 2.04 2.53 -3.63
CA PRO A 82 1.64 3.88 -3.28
C PRO A 82 2.75 4.86 -3.65
N SER A 83 2.41 5.92 -4.36
CA SER A 83 3.35 7.01 -4.64
C SER A 83 3.83 7.58 -3.31
N THR A 84 5.14 7.58 -3.09
CA THR A 84 5.72 8.21 -1.91
C THR A 84 5.67 9.73 -2.14
N PRO A 85 4.99 10.52 -1.31
CA PRO A 85 5.10 11.97 -1.42
C PRO A 85 6.55 12.35 -1.15
N GLY A 86 7.16 13.03 -2.13
CA GLY A 86 8.60 13.27 -2.21
C GLY A 86 9.25 12.71 -3.49
N SER A 87 8.64 11.71 -4.15
CA SER A 87 9.02 11.29 -5.51
C SER A 87 8.18 12.00 -6.57
N ARG A 88 7.82 13.27 -6.35
CA ARG A 88 7.41 14.10 -7.47
C ARG A 88 8.71 14.36 -8.23
N SER A 89 8.94 13.59 -9.29
CA SER A 89 10.05 13.83 -10.22
C SER A 89 10.05 15.32 -10.49
N LEU A 90 11.08 16.02 -9.98
CA LEU A 90 11.33 17.38 -10.41
C LEU A 90 11.29 17.34 -11.93
N PRO A 91 10.61 18.29 -12.60
CA PRO A 91 10.69 18.36 -14.06
C PRO A 91 12.17 18.32 -14.37
N VAL A 92 12.60 17.29 -15.11
CA VAL A 92 13.99 17.22 -15.57
C VAL A 92 14.16 18.54 -16.29
N SER A 93 14.96 19.43 -15.71
CA SER A 93 15.31 20.66 -16.36
C SER A 93 15.95 20.19 -17.65
N THR A 94 15.24 20.34 -18.75
CA THR A 94 15.79 20.09 -20.06
C THR A 94 16.82 21.18 -20.23
N HIS A 95 18.06 20.88 -19.86
CA HIS A 95 19.19 21.61 -20.37
C HIS A 95 19.10 21.51 -21.90
N PRO A 96 18.95 22.62 -22.64
CA PRO A 96 19.31 22.59 -24.04
C PRO A 96 20.82 22.38 -24.06
N ALA A 97 21.24 21.28 -24.67
CA ALA A 97 22.64 21.03 -24.95
C ALA A 97 23.26 22.24 -25.66
N HIS A 98 24.44 22.65 -25.19
CA HIS A 98 25.37 23.39 -26.02
C HIS A 98 25.65 22.60 -27.31
N SER A 99 25.48 23.22 -28.49
CA SER A 99 26.47 23.11 -29.56
C SER A 99 26.22 24.14 -30.67
N GLN A 100 27.16 25.09 -30.77
CA GLN A 100 27.81 25.62 -31.98
C GLN A 100 27.01 25.73 -33.29
N ASN A 101 26.78 26.98 -33.71
CA ASN A 101 27.38 27.54 -34.93
C ASN A 101 27.54 29.05 -34.77
#